data_AF-A0A355BMG6-F1
#
_entry.id   AF-A0A355BMG6-F1
#
_cell.length_a   1.000
_cell.length_b   1.000
_cell.length_c   1.000
_cell.angle_alpha   90.00
_cell.angle_beta   90.00
_cell.angle_gamma   90.00
#
_symmetry.space_group_name_H-M   'P 1'
#
loop_
_entity.id
_entity.type
_entity.pdbx_description
1 polymer ?
#
loop_
_entity_poly.entity_id
_entity_poly.type
_entity_poly.pdbx_seq_one_letter_code
_entity_poly.pdbx_strand_id
1 'polypeptide(L)'
;MRLLGITGSSNSKGNTATLLTALLDGAAAVGAHTEIINACRLNIAGCRGCNACSRTGKCILQDDMQAIFQQMGQADVIVLASPLYFMGISGQLKLLVDRCQTCWNRRY
;
A
#
# COMPACT_ATOMS: atom_id res chain seq x y z
N MET A 1 17.74 3.47 3.97
CA MET A 1 16.46 2.89 4.40
C MET A 1 15.33 3.54 3.62
N ARG A 2 14.43 2.76 3.03
CA ARG A 2 13.26 3.21 2.27
C ARG A 2 11.99 2.98 3.08
N LEU A 3 11.26 4.05 3.35
CA LEU A 3 9.95 4.02 4.01
C LEU A 3 8.85 4.33 2.99
N LEU A 4 7.88 3.43 2.85
CA LEU A 4 6.74 3.62 1.98
C LEU A 4 5.47 3.86 2.80
N GLY A 5 4.92 5.07 2.74
CA GLY A 5 3.60 5.38 3.28
C GLY A 5 2.50 5.10 2.26
N ILE A 6 1.43 4.43 2.68
CA ILE A 6 0.24 4.18 1.85
C ILE A 6 -0.98 4.69 2.61
N THR A 7 -1.64 5.72 2.07
CA THR A 7 -2.83 6.31 2.67
C THR A 7 -4.12 5.87 1.98
N GLY A 8 -5.11 5.49 2.78
CA GLY A 8 -6.47 5.20 2.36
C GLY A 8 -7.45 6.38 2.51
N SER A 9 -6.96 7.58 2.80
CA SER A 9 -7.76 8.80 2.94
C SER A 9 -7.88 9.56 1.61
N SER A 10 -9.11 9.86 1.20
CA SER A 10 -9.37 10.76 0.07
C SER A 10 -9.04 12.21 0.39
N ASN A 11 -9.12 12.61 1.67
CA ASN A 11 -8.77 13.94 2.13
C ASN A 11 -7.26 14.02 2.39
N SER A 12 -6.53 14.70 1.51
CA SER A 12 -5.08 14.94 1.64
C SER A 12 -4.71 15.91 2.75
N LYS A 13 -5.68 16.64 3.32
CA LYS A 13 -5.50 17.55 4.47
C LYS A 13 -6.18 17.03 5.75
N GLY A 14 -6.67 15.79 5.73
CA GLY A 14 -7.34 15.17 6.88
C GLY A 14 -6.37 14.55 7.87
N ASN A 15 -6.87 14.20 9.05
CA ASN A 15 -6.07 13.66 10.16
C ASN A 15 -5.16 12.49 9.76
N THR A 16 -5.67 11.52 9.01
CA THR A 16 -4.89 10.37 8.54
C THR A 16 -3.69 10.80 7.68
N ALA A 17 -3.90 11.75 6.77
CA ALA A 17 -2.84 12.27 5.91
C ALA A 17 -1.81 13.06 6.73
N THR A 18 -2.28 13.94 7.64
CA THR A 18 -1.42 14.72 8.53
C THR A 18 -0.52 13.83 9.39
N LEU A 19 -1.08 12.78 10.00
CA LEU A 19 -0.31 11.85 10.83
C LEU A 19 0.72 11.05 10.02
N LEU A 20 0.34 10.58 8.82
CA LEU A 20 1.27 9.87 7.94
C LEU A 20 2.42 10.78 7.52
N THR A 21 2.13 12.02 7.10
CA THR A 21 3.15 12.99 6.71
C THR A 21 4.10 13.28 7.86
N ALA A 22 3.60 13.54 9.07
CA ALA A 22 4.45 13.81 10.23
C ALA A 22 5.41 12.65 10.55
N LEU A 23 4.93 11.39 10.44
CA LEU A 23 5.79 10.22 10.62
C LEU A 23 6.89 10.15 9.55
N LEU A 24 6.54 10.38 8.29
CA LEU A 24 7.49 10.31 7.18
C LEU A 24 8.50 11.46 7.24
N ASP A 25 8.07 12.68 7.57
CA ASP A 25 8.95 13.82 7.77
C ASP A 25 9.97 13.55 8.89
N GLY A 26 9.52 12.94 10.00
CA GLY A 26 10.41 12.51 11.08
C GLY A 26 11.45 11.47 10.63
N ALA A 27 11.03 10.48 9.82
CA ALA A 27 11.94 9.49 9.26
C ALA A 27 12.92 10.12 8.26
N ALA A 28 12.46 11.05 7.43
CA ALA A 28 13.29 11.77 6.47
C ALA A 28 14.34 12.65 7.19
N ALA A 29 13.98 13.27 8.31
CA ALA A 29 14.89 14.09 9.12
C ALA A 29 16.11 13.30 9.66
N VAL A 30 16.02 11.97 9.77
CA VAL A 30 17.13 11.09 10.16
C VAL A 30 17.74 10.33 8.98
N GLY A 31 17.46 10.75 7.75
CA GLY A 31 18.09 10.24 6.52
C GLY A 31 17.37 9.07 5.84
N ALA A 32 16.12 8.78 6.19
CA ALA A 32 15.33 7.81 5.44
C ALA A 32 14.83 8.41 4.11
N HIS A 33 14.75 7.59 3.06
CA HIS A 33 14.07 7.96 1.83
C HIS A 33 12.58 7.61 1.96
N THR A 34 11.70 8.61 1.93
CA THR A 34 10.27 8.43 2.18
C THR A 34 9.42 8.71 0.94
N GLU A 35 8.45 7.86 0.66
CA GLU A 35 7.47 8.03 -0.42
C GLU A 35 6.05 7.87 0.10
N ILE A 36 5.07 8.54 -0.55
CA ILE A 36 3.65 8.40 -0.23
C ILE A 36 2.87 7.94 -1.47
N ILE A 37 2.05 6.90 -1.28
CA ILE A 37 1.03 6.46 -2.23
C ILE A 37 -0.35 6.79 -1.65
N ASN A 38 -1.22 7.39 -2.46
CA ASN A 38 -2.64 7.57 -2.10
C ASN A 38 -3.49 6.51 -2.81
N ALA A 39 -3.97 5.51 -2.06
CA ALA A 39 -4.79 4.42 -2.57
C ALA A 39 -6.11 4.89 -3.19
N CYS A 40 -6.64 6.05 -2.79
CA CYS A 40 -7.87 6.62 -3.36
C CYS A 40 -7.69 7.19 -4.77
N ARG A 41 -6.44 7.34 -5.25
CA ARG A 41 -6.13 7.82 -6.61
C ARG A 41 -5.77 6.70 -7.58
N LEU A 42 -5.85 5.46 -7.14
CA LEU A 42 -5.42 4.29 -7.90
C LEU A 42 -6.64 3.57 -8.45
N ASN A 43 -6.49 3.03 -9.66
CA ASN A 43 -7.44 2.11 -10.25
C ASN A 43 -6.99 0.68 -9.95
N ILE A 44 -7.59 0.08 -8.93
CA ILE A 44 -7.25 -1.28 -8.48
C ILE A 44 -8.51 -2.13 -8.48
N ALA A 45 -8.49 -3.24 -9.21
CA ALA A 45 -9.51 -4.26 -9.10
C ALA A 45 -9.29 -5.12 -7.84
N GLY A 46 -10.38 -5.57 -7.23
CA GLY A 46 -10.35 -6.51 -6.11
C GLY A 46 -9.76 -7.86 -6.48
N CYS A 47 -9.20 -8.55 -5.49
CA CYS A 47 -8.69 -9.92 -5.68
C CYS A 47 -9.83 -10.85 -6.14
N ARG A 48 -9.60 -11.62 -7.20
CA ARG A 48 -10.59 -12.58 -7.74
C ARG A 48 -10.50 -13.98 -7.11
N GLY A 49 -9.60 -14.21 -6.15
CA GLY A 49 -9.37 -15.54 -5.57
C GLY A 49 -8.91 -16.61 -6.57
N CYS A 50 -8.38 -16.21 -7.74
CA CYS A 50 -8.03 -17.13 -8.83
C CYS A 50 -6.80 -18.02 -8.54
N ASN A 51 -6.05 -17.75 -7.47
CA ASN A 51 -4.84 -18.46 -7.06
C ASN A 51 -3.71 -18.53 -8.12
N ALA A 52 -3.75 -17.76 -9.21
CA ALA A 52 -2.69 -17.80 -10.22
C ALA A 52 -1.31 -17.38 -9.67
N CYS A 53 -1.28 -16.51 -8.65
CA CYS A 53 -0.05 -16.07 -8.00
C CYS A 53 0.59 -17.14 -7.11
N SER A 54 -0.08 -18.24 -6.75
CA SER A 54 0.53 -19.32 -5.95
C SER A 54 1.57 -20.12 -6.75
N ARG A 55 1.44 -20.14 -8.08
CA ARG A 55 2.38 -20.83 -8.97
C ARG A 55 3.50 -19.94 -9.49
N THR A 56 3.23 -18.65 -9.64
CA THR A 56 4.11 -17.73 -10.38
C THR A 56 4.68 -16.59 -9.53
N GLY A 57 4.17 -16.40 -8.31
CA GLY A 57 4.49 -15.22 -7.49
C GLY A 57 4.03 -13.89 -8.13
N LYS A 58 3.19 -13.92 -9.17
CA LYS A 58 2.71 -12.74 -9.90
C LYS A 58 1.20 -12.72 -9.98
N CYS A 59 0.62 -11.54 -9.76
CA CYS A 59 -0.81 -11.31 -10.00
C CYS A 59 -1.07 -11.22 -11.51
N ILE A 60 -2.13 -11.91 -11.98
CA ILE A 60 -2.54 -11.88 -13.39
C ILE A 60 -3.34 -10.63 -13.77
N LEU A 61 -3.98 -9.99 -12.79
CA LEU A 61 -4.72 -8.74 -13.01
C LEU A 61 -3.71 -7.62 -13.27
N GLN A 62 -3.84 -6.93 -14.39
CA GLN A 62 -2.98 -5.81 -14.78
C GLN A 62 -3.70 -4.49 -14.51
N ASP A 63 -3.20 -3.73 -13.53
CA ASP A 63 -3.68 -2.43 -13.09
C ASP A 63 -2.61 -1.73 -12.23
N ASP A 64 -2.97 -0.74 -11.41
CA ASP A 64 -1.96 0.04 -10.67
C ASP A 64 -1.19 -0.78 -9.62
N MET A 65 -1.67 -1.98 -9.26
CA MET A 65 -0.97 -2.85 -8.30
C MET A 65 0.41 -3.30 -8.79
N GLN A 66 0.66 -3.38 -10.10
CA GLN A 66 1.97 -3.78 -10.63
C GLN A 66 3.10 -2.87 -10.11
N ALA A 67 2.89 -1.55 -10.19
CA ALA A 67 3.84 -0.57 -9.68
C ALA A 67 3.97 -0.64 -8.15
N ILE A 68 2.84 -0.84 -7.45
CA ILE A 68 2.80 -0.93 -5.99
C ILE A 68 3.55 -2.18 -5.51
N PHE A 69 3.41 -3.34 -6.17
CA PHE A 69 4.17 -4.53 -5.82
C PHE A 69 5.68 -4.30 -5.94
N GLN A 70 6.11 -3.51 -6.93
CA GLN A 70 7.51 -3.14 -7.07
C GLN A 70 7.96 -2.20 -5.94
N GLN A 71 7.20 -1.15 -5.64
CA GLN A 71 7.52 -0.21 -4.57
C GLN A 71 7.54 -0.89 -3.19
N MET A 72 6.57 -1.76 -2.90
CA MET A 72 6.55 -2.56 -1.68
C MET A 72 7.76 -3.49 -1.57
N GLY A 73 8.20 -4.09 -2.69
CA GLY A 73 9.39 -4.95 -2.70
C GLY A 73 10.72 -4.19 -2.54
N GLN A 74 10.74 -2.87 -2.75
CA GLN A 74 11.90 -2.01 -2.57
C GLN A 74 11.92 -1.29 -1.20
N ALA A 75 10.83 -1.36 -0.45
CA ALA A 75 10.68 -0.70 0.84
C ALA A 75 11.24 -1.59 1.96
N ASP A 76 11.97 -0.98 2.90
CA ASP A 76 12.40 -1.65 4.13
C ASP A 76 11.27 -1.63 5.17
N VAL A 77 10.44 -0.57 5.14
CA VAL A 77 9.31 -0.38 6.04
C VAL A 77 8.11 0.14 5.23
N ILE A 78 6.94 -0.44 5.48
CA ILE A 78 5.66 -0.01 4.89
C ILE A 78 4.75 0.47 6.00
N VAL A 79 4.20 1.69 5.86
CA VAL A 79 3.26 2.29 6.80
C VAL A 79 1.90 2.39 6.14
N LEU A 80 0.90 1.70 6.69
CA LEU A 80 -0.49 1.82 6.25
C LEU A 80 -1.22 2.84 7.11
N ALA A 81 -1.75 3.90 6.50
CA ALA A 81 -2.54 4.91 7.19
C ALA A 81 -3.96 4.92 6.62
N SER A 82 -4.97 4.70 7.47
CA SER A 82 -6.36 4.67 7.04
C SER A 82 -7.25 5.51 7.95
N PRO A 83 -8.28 6.19 7.43
CA PRO A 83 -9.43 6.53 8.25
C PRO A 83 -10.16 5.24 8.68
N LEU A 84 -10.88 5.30 9.80
CA LEU A 84 -11.78 4.22 10.23
C LEU A 84 -13.12 4.36 9.54
N TYR A 85 -13.45 3.41 8.67
CA TYR A 85 -14.76 3.30 8.03
C TYR A 85 -15.39 1.97 8.44
N PHE A 86 -16.53 2.02 9.14
CA PHE A 86 -17.21 0.84 9.69
C PHE A 86 -16.28 -0.13 10.45
N MET A 87 -15.47 0.39 11.37
CA MET A 87 -14.52 -0.39 12.19
C MET A 87 -13.41 -1.10 11.39
N GLY A 88 -13.20 -0.72 10.13
CA GLY A 88 -12.12 -1.23 9.29
C GLY A 88 -11.31 -0.12 8.63
N ILE A 89 -10.31 -0.55 7.86
CA ILE A 89 -9.60 0.32 6.92
C ILE A 89 -10.53 0.72 5.76
N SER A 90 -10.16 1.76 5.01
CA SER A 90 -10.94 2.17 3.84
C SER A 90 -10.95 1.06 2.77
N GLY A 91 -12.05 0.98 2.02
CA GLY A 91 -12.19 -0.02 0.96
C GLY A 91 -11.06 0.06 -0.07
N GLN A 92 -10.60 1.27 -0.39
CA GLN A 92 -9.49 1.50 -1.31
C GLN A 92 -8.19 0.87 -0.82
N LEU A 93 -7.89 1.00 0.47
CA LEU A 93 -6.71 0.36 1.07
C LEU A 93 -6.88 -1.17 1.17
N LYS A 94 -8.11 -1.63 1.43
CA LYS A 94 -8.42 -3.07 1.49
C LYS A 94 -8.20 -3.78 0.16
N LEU A 95 -8.48 -3.13 -0.98
CA LEU A 95 -8.19 -3.69 -2.31
C LEU A 95 -6.71 -4.06 -2.49
N LEU A 96 -5.81 -3.20 -2.00
CA LEU A 96 -4.37 -3.42 -2.03
C LEU A 96 -3.98 -4.58 -1.11
N VAL A 97 -4.45 -4.55 0.16
CA VAL A 97 -4.19 -5.61 1.15
C VAL A 97 -4.63 -6.98 0.64
N ASP A 98 -5.82 -7.08 0.04
CA ASP A 98 -6.36 -8.35 -0.47
C ASP A 98 -5.57 -8.94 -1.64
N ARG A 99 -4.76 -8.12 -2.30
CA ARG A 99 -3.90 -8.55 -3.41
C ARG A 99 -2.46 -8.84 -2.99
N CYS A 100 -2.11 -8.64 -1.72
CA CYS A 100 -0.78 -8.94 -1.18
C CYS A 100 -0.46 -10.44 -1.04
N GLN A 101 -1.37 -11.35 -1.39
CA GLN A 101 -1.05 -12.78 -1.51
C GLN A 101 0.13 -13.02 -2.46
N THR A 102 0.28 -12.18 -3.50
CA THR A 102 1.45 -12.26 -4.39
C THR A 102 2.77 -11.99 -3.66
N CYS A 103 2.77 -11.11 -2.65
CA CYS A 103 3.97 -10.80 -1.86
C CYS A 103 4.30 -11.97 -0.92
N TRP A 104 3.27 -12.59 -0.33
CA TRP A 104 3.43 -13.81 0.46
C TRP A 104 4.04 -14.95 -0.36
N ASN A 105 3.50 -15.21 -1.56
CA ASN A 105 3.94 -16.29 -2.44
C ASN A 105 5.29 -16.05 -3.11
N ARG A 106 5.89 -14.84 -3.03
CA ARG A 106 7.26 -14.58 -3.49
C ARG A 106 8.32 -14.92 -2.43
N ARG A 107 7.89 -15.03 -1.17
CA ARG A 107 8.76 -15.29 -0.03
C ARG A 107 9.06 -16.78 0.15
N TYR A 108 8.28 -17.64 -0.51
CA TYR A 108 8.43 -19.09 -0.61
C TYR A 108 8.64 -19.46 -2.07
#